data_AF-A0A3M1NEI1-F1
#
_entry.id   AF-A0A3M1NEI1-F1
#
_cell.length_a   1.000
_cell.length_b   1.000
_cell.length_c   1.000
_cell.angle_alpha   90.00
_cell.angle_beta   90.00
_cell.angle_gamma   90.00
#
_symmetry.space_group_name_H-M   'P 1'
#
loop_
_entity.id
_entity.type
_entity.pdbx_description
1 polymer ?
#
loop_
_entity_poly.entity_id
_entity_poly.type
_entity_poly.pdbx_seq_one_letter_code
_entity_poly.pdbx_strand_id
1 'polypeptide(L)'
;MAERAEAEMRAGVRTAFAVGIALSIALGMIYPVYAITSRALGESGRLRGNVQDLTLDGALSMAQGLDEYRAIQCLARLATADHDVVAEATRERLAYRGDYGRVSALTGIPTLLGWDNHQGQWRGNTFPQANTLTYVANGEMRIETRAQAIATLYNSADPSDALGVIERYGITYIFVGLTERRDFSAEGLAKFDLLPPVCEYGNVRVYSADSFKALLAARPN
;
A
#
# COMPACT_ATOMS: atom_id res chain seq x y z
N MET A 1 -6.68 -26.06 62.58
CA MET A 1 -5.50 -25.16 62.50
C MET A 1 -4.95 -25.11 61.07
N ALA A 2 -4.63 -26.25 60.44
CA ALA A 2 -4.15 -26.31 59.04
C ALA A 2 -5.10 -25.66 58.01
N GLU A 3 -6.41 -25.93 58.10
CA GLU A 3 -7.41 -25.39 57.15
C GLU A 3 -7.54 -23.85 57.20
N ARG A 4 -7.39 -23.25 58.40
CA ARG A 4 -7.38 -21.79 58.56
C ARG A 4 -6.11 -21.16 57.97
N ALA A 5 -4.95 -21.76 58.23
CA ALA A 5 -3.68 -21.31 57.66
C ALA A 5 -3.67 -21.39 56.12
N GLU A 6 -4.28 -22.43 55.56
CA GLU A 6 -4.42 -22.58 54.10
C GLU A 6 -5.38 -21.54 53.49
N ALA A 7 -6.49 -21.24 54.16
CA ALA A 7 -7.42 -20.20 53.73
C ALA A 7 -6.79 -18.79 53.77
N GLU A 8 -6.04 -18.46 54.83
CA GLU A 8 -5.30 -17.21 54.96
C GLU A 8 -4.21 -17.08 53.89
N MET A 9 -3.46 -18.16 53.64
CA MET A 9 -2.46 -18.20 52.57
C MET A 9 -3.08 -17.95 51.19
N ARG A 10 -4.20 -18.63 50.87
CA ARG A 10 -4.93 -18.42 49.61
C ARG A 10 -5.46 -16.99 49.49
N ALA A 11 -5.97 -16.39 50.56
CA ALA A 11 -6.42 -15.00 50.57
C ALA A 11 -5.25 -14.01 50.37
N GLY A 12 -4.10 -14.28 50.99
CA GLY A 12 -2.87 -13.50 50.80
C GLY A 12 -2.36 -13.55 49.36
N VAL A 13 -2.30 -14.73 48.75
CA VAL A 13 -1.92 -14.90 47.33
C VAL A 13 -2.89 -14.17 46.40
N ARG A 14 -4.21 -14.29 46.62
CA ARG A 14 -5.21 -13.57 45.81
C ARG A 14 -5.06 -12.06 45.93
N THR A 15 -4.79 -11.55 47.13
CA THR A 15 -4.57 -10.12 47.37
C THR A 15 -3.29 -9.64 46.68
N ALA A 16 -2.18 -10.36 46.84
CA ALA A 16 -0.92 -10.02 46.17
C ALA A 16 -1.06 -10.02 44.64
N PHE A 17 -1.75 -11.01 44.08
CA PHE A 17 -2.03 -11.08 42.65
C PHE A 17 -2.92 -9.92 42.18
N ALA A 18 -3.98 -9.59 42.93
CA ALA A 18 -4.85 -8.45 42.61
C ALA A 18 -4.09 -7.12 42.65
N VAL A 19 -3.23 -6.91 43.66
CA VAL A 19 -2.35 -5.75 43.74
C VAL A 19 -1.38 -5.71 42.56
N GLY A 20 -0.78 -6.86 42.20
CA GLY A 20 0.09 -6.98 41.05
C GLY A 20 -0.60 -6.55 39.75
N ILE A 21 -1.80 -7.07 39.49
CA ILE A 21 -2.61 -6.67 38.32
C ILE A 21 -2.94 -5.18 38.35
N ALA A 22 -3.41 -4.66 39.50
CA ALA A 22 -3.77 -3.25 39.63
C ALA A 22 -2.56 -2.34 39.34
N LEU A 23 -1.38 -2.69 39.84
CA LEU A 23 -0.13 -1.99 39.54
C LEU A 23 0.24 -2.09 38.07
N SER A 24 0.12 -3.26 37.44
CA SER A 24 0.39 -3.42 36.00
C SER A 24 -0.55 -2.58 35.14
N ILE A 25 -1.84 -2.54 35.47
CA ILE A 25 -2.82 -1.69 34.78
C ILE A 25 -2.47 -0.21 35.00
N ALA A 26 -2.21 0.21 36.24
CA ALA A 26 -1.87 1.59 36.55
C ALA A 26 -0.62 2.07 35.79
N LEU A 27 0.43 1.25 35.71
CA LEU A 27 1.61 1.53 34.90
C LEU A 27 1.30 1.53 33.40
N GLY A 28 0.44 0.62 32.93
CA GLY A 28 -0.03 0.58 31.55
C GLY A 28 -0.81 1.84 31.13
N MET A 29 -1.57 2.45 32.05
CA MET A 29 -2.33 3.68 31.80
C MET A 29 -1.46 4.91 31.56
N ILE A 30 -0.15 4.84 31.81
CA ILE A 30 0.81 5.87 31.41
C ILE A 30 0.88 5.94 29.87
N TYR A 31 0.80 4.81 29.18
CA TYR A 31 0.89 4.74 27.72
C TYR A 31 -0.15 5.61 26.99
N PRO A 32 -1.48 5.49 27.21
CA PRO A 32 -2.46 6.30 26.48
C PRO A 32 -2.27 7.81 26.67
N VAL A 33 -1.82 8.27 27.85
CA VAL A 33 -1.52 9.69 28.09
C VAL A 33 -0.42 10.19 27.16
N TYR A 34 0.68 9.44 27.03
CA TYR A 34 1.76 9.78 26.11
C TYR A 34 1.41 9.49 24.65
N ALA A 35 0.62 8.46 24.36
CA ALA A 35 0.21 8.11 23.01
C ALA A 35 -0.71 9.19 22.42
N ILE A 36 -1.66 9.74 23.18
CA ILE A 36 -2.51 10.83 22.73
C ILE A 36 -1.66 12.06 22.37
N THR A 37 -0.73 12.46 23.25
CA THR A 37 0.10 13.64 23.00
C THR A 37 1.07 13.44 21.85
N SER A 38 1.76 12.30 21.79
CA SER A 38 2.74 12.01 20.72
C SER A 38 2.09 11.65 19.39
N ARG A 39 1.23 10.62 19.37
CA ARG A 39 0.65 10.05 18.13
C ARG A 39 -0.51 10.89 17.61
N ALA A 40 -1.51 11.18 18.46
CA ALA A 40 -2.72 11.85 17.99
C ALA A 40 -2.51 13.36 17.77
N LEU A 41 -1.71 14.02 18.60
CA LEU A 41 -1.49 15.47 18.51
C LEU A 41 -0.16 15.85 17.85
N GLY A 42 0.93 15.16 18.17
CA GLY A 42 2.27 15.45 17.67
C GLY A 42 2.46 15.03 16.21
N GLU A 43 2.28 13.75 15.90
CA GLU A 43 2.49 13.18 14.56
C GLU A 43 1.46 13.68 13.53
N SER A 44 0.24 14.01 13.96
CA SER A 44 -0.76 14.68 13.10
C SER A 44 -0.40 16.13 12.76
N GLY A 45 0.62 16.70 13.40
CA GLY A 45 1.01 18.10 13.24
C GLY A 45 0.10 19.09 13.97
N ARG A 46 -0.89 18.64 14.74
CA ARG A 46 -1.80 19.51 15.51
C ARG A 46 -1.05 20.35 16.55
N LEU A 47 -0.06 19.78 17.22
CA LEU A 47 0.83 20.55 18.12
C LEU A 47 1.67 21.61 17.39
N ARG A 48 1.77 21.54 16.06
CA ARG A 48 2.49 22.50 15.19
C ARG A 48 1.54 23.42 14.41
N GLY A 49 0.26 23.45 14.78
CA GLY A 49 -0.74 24.33 14.16
C GLY A 49 -1.42 23.77 12.90
N ASN A 50 -1.22 22.49 12.55
CA ASN A 50 -2.02 21.84 11.52
C ASN A 50 -3.41 21.51 12.07
N VAL A 51 -4.40 22.35 11.79
CA VAL A 51 -5.77 22.19 12.28
C VAL A 51 -6.63 21.57 11.17
N GLN A 52 -6.50 20.25 10.98
CA GLN A 52 -7.52 19.50 10.25
C GLN A 52 -8.64 19.07 11.20
N ASP A 53 -9.87 19.09 10.66
CA ASP A 53 -11.06 18.57 11.34
C ASP A 53 -10.89 17.08 11.59
N LEU A 54 -11.33 16.64 12.77
CA LEU A 54 -11.36 15.22 13.09
C LEU A 54 -12.57 14.60 12.41
N THR A 55 -12.33 13.66 11.51
CA THR A 55 -13.36 12.90 10.82
C THR A 55 -13.15 11.41 11.07
N LEU A 56 -14.18 10.61 10.83
CA LEU A 56 -14.04 9.14 10.73
C LEU A 56 -13.58 8.69 9.33
N ASP A 57 -13.41 9.63 8.40
CA ASP A 57 -12.94 9.38 7.05
C ASP A 57 -11.45 9.72 6.94
N GLY A 58 -10.62 8.69 7.11
CA GLY A 58 -9.18 8.78 6.96
C GLY A 58 -8.69 8.78 5.50
N ALA A 59 -9.56 8.67 4.50
CA ALA A 59 -9.15 8.40 3.12
C ALA A 59 -8.27 9.51 2.55
N LEU A 60 -8.59 10.77 2.83
CA LEU A 60 -7.78 11.91 2.40
C LEU A 60 -6.37 11.90 3.04
N SER A 61 -6.25 11.42 4.28
CA SER A 61 -4.95 11.34 4.97
C SER A 61 -4.03 10.24 4.43
N MET A 62 -4.59 9.26 3.72
CA MET A 62 -3.81 8.20 3.06
C MET A 62 -3.27 8.64 1.68
N ALA A 63 -3.92 9.61 1.04
CA ALA A 63 -3.45 10.18 -0.22
C ALA A 63 -2.41 11.29 0.01
N GLN A 64 -1.54 11.52 -0.98
CA GLN A 64 -0.55 12.59 -0.96
C GLN A 64 -1.16 13.91 -1.46
N GLY A 65 -2.16 14.40 -0.72
CA GLY A 65 -2.86 15.64 -1.01
C GLY A 65 -4.13 15.46 -1.86
N LEU A 66 -4.78 16.59 -2.12
CA LEU A 66 -6.13 16.63 -2.69
C LEU A 66 -6.19 16.12 -4.14
N ASP A 67 -5.18 16.40 -4.95
CA ASP A 67 -5.15 15.98 -6.36
C ASP A 67 -5.04 14.46 -6.48
N GLU A 68 -4.16 13.83 -5.68
CA GLU A 68 -4.04 12.37 -5.65
C GLU A 68 -5.32 11.72 -5.15
N TYR A 69 -5.92 12.26 -4.08
CA TYR A 69 -7.20 11.78 -3.58
C TYR A 69 -8.31 11.85 -4.65
N ARG A 70 -8.40 12.97 -5.38
CA ARG A 70 -9.37 13.12 -6.48
C ARG A 70 -9.13 12.15 -7.63
N ALA A 71 -7.88 11.89 -7.99
CA ALA A 71 -7.54 10.89 -9.00
C ALA A 71 -7.94 9.48 -8.57
N ILE A 72 -7.69 9.11 -7.31
CA ILE A 72 -8.10 7.83 -6.72
C ILE A 72 -9.63 7.70 -6.71
N GLN A 73 -10.36 8.74 -6.30
CA GLN A 73 -11.84 8.74 -6.31
C GLN A 73 -12.43 8.75 -7.74
N CYS A 74 -11.72 9.31 -8.71
CA CYS A 74 -12.06 9.19 -10.12
C CYS A 74 -11.91 7.74 -10.59
N LEU A 75 -10.77 7.11 -10.31
CA LEU A 75 -10.50 5.71 -10.66
C LEU A 75 -11.52 4.77 -10.00
N ALA A 76 -11.82 4.94 -8.71
CA ALA A 76 -12.81 4.11 -8.00
C ALA A 76 -14.21 4.13 -8.61
N ARG A 77 -14.59 5.22 -9.30
CA ARG A 77 -15.88 5.33 -9.99
C ARG A 77 -15.86 4.75 -11.40
N LEU A 78 -14.68 4.69 -12.01
CA LEU A 78 -14.48 4.21 -13.38
C LEU A 78 -14.26 2.70 -13.43
N ALA A 79 -13.42 2.19 -12.53
CA ALA A 79 -12.95 0.81 -12.49
C ALA A 79 -13.80 0.01 -11.50
N THR A 80 -14.92 -0.50 -11.99
CA THR A 80 -15.91 -1.25 -11.20
C THR A 80 -16.01 -2.72 -11.61
N ALA A 81 -15.15 -3.20 -12.51
CA ALA A 81 -15.22 -4.58 -12.97
C ALA A 81 -14.43 -5.50 -12.03
N ASP A 82 -14.93 -6.72 -11.82
CA ASP A 82 -14.31 -7.71 -10.92
C ASP A 82 -12.88 -8.13 -11.35
N HIS A 83 -12.52 -7.88 -12.60
CA HIS A 83 -11.22 -8.17 -13.18
C HIS A 83 -10.28 -6.96 -13.24
N ASP A 84 -10.70 -5.81 -12.72
CA ASP A 84 -9.85 -4.63 -12.69
C ASP A 84 -8.64 -4.86 -11.78
N VAL A 85 -7.46 -4.50 -12.29
CA VAL A 85 -6.18 -4.51 -11.59
C VAL A 85 -5.50 -3.17 -11.82
N VAL A 86 -5.07 -2.52 -10.75
CA VAL A 86 -4.33 -1.25 -10.79
C VAL A 86 -2.86 -1.46 -10.49
N ALA A 87 -1.98 -0.98 -11.37
CA ALA A 87 -0.58 -0.84 -11.05
C ALA A 87 -0.36 0.46 -10.25
N GLU A 88 0.33 0.35 -9.13
CA GLU A 88 0.81 1.47 -8.31
C GLU A 88 2.24 1.17 -7.83
N ALA A 89 2.95 2.18 -7.33
CA ALA A 89 4.34 1.99 -6.90
C ALA A 89 4.47 0.93 -5.80
N THR A 90 5.58 0.19 -5.88
CA THR A 90 6.15 -0.60 -4.79
C THR A 90 7.63 -0.88 -5.07
N ARG A 91 8.30 -1.57 -4.14
CA ARG A 91 9.67 -2.07 -4.31
C ARG A 91 9.93 -3.26 -3.38
N GLU A 92 11.00 -3.99 -3.68
CA GLU A 92 11.45 -5.10 -2.83
C GLU A 92 11.75 -4.62 -1.41
N ARG A 93 11.44 -5.47 -0.42
CA ARG A 93 11.69 -5.24 1.02
C ARG A 93 11.02 -3.98 1.58
N LEU A 94 9.99 -3.48 0.90
CA LEU A 94 9.23 -2.31 1.34
C LEU A 94 8.48 -2.63 2.64
N ALA A 95 8.86 -1.93 3.71
CA ALA A 95 8.15 -1.93 4.99
C ALA A 95 6.87 -1.08 4.92
N TYR A 96 6.11 -1.05 6.03
CA TYR A 96 4.89 -0.26 6.15
C TYR A 96 5.14 1.23 5.83
N ARG A 97 4.51 1.72 4.77
CA ARG A 97 4.66 3.09 4.28
C ARG A 97 3.39 3.56 3.55
N GLY A 98 2.69 4.54 4.13
CA GLY A 98 1.38 5.00 3.64
C GLY A 98 1.37 5.56 2.22
N ASP A 99 2.52 5.97 1.69
CA ASP A 99 2.65 6.42 0.30
C ASP A 99 2.64 5.28 -0.74
N TYR A 100 2.53 4.02 -0.32
CA TYR A 100 2.43 2.83 -1.17
C TYR A 100 1.20 2.00 -0.80
N GLY A 101 0.59 1.32 -1.78
CA GLY A 101 -0.63 0.52 -1.58
C GLY A 101 -1.88 1.35 -1.29
N ARG A 102 -1.78 2.68 -1.38
CA ARG A 102 -2.86 3.62 -1.07
C ARG A 102 -3.95 3.59 -2.15
N VAL A 103 -3.58 3.35 -3.41
CA VAL A 103 -4.55 3.36 -4.51
C VAL A 103 -5.48 2.17 -4.38
N SER A 104 -4.92 0.96 -4.26
CA SER A 104 -5.71 -0.26 -4.02
C SER A 104 -6.46 -0.22 -2.70
N ALA A 105 -5.86 0.28 -1.61
CA ALA A 105 -6.54 0.38 -0.32
C ALA A 105 -7.77 1.31 -0.35
N LEU A 106 -7.70 2.43 -1.06
CA LEU A 106 -8.78 3.42 -1.13
C LEU A 106 -9.83 3.13 -2.21
N THR A 107 -9.47 2.39 -3.26
CA THR A 107 -10.40 2.03 -4.35
C THR A 107 -11.03 0.66 -4.16
N GLY A 108 -10.38 -0.25 -3.43
CA GLY A 108 -10.74 -1.67 -3.40
C GLY A 108 -10.27 -2.46 -4.63
N ILE A 109 -9.64 -1.82 -5.61
CA ILE A 109 -9.11 -2.47 -6.82
C ILE A 109 -7.82 -3.20 -6.47
N PRO A 110 -7.67 -4.51 -6.77
CA PRO A 110 -6.44 -5.25 -6.56
C PRO A 110 -5.22 -4.59 -7.23
N THR A 111 -4.08 -4.59 -6.54
CA THR A 111 -2.76 -4.27 -7.12
C THR A 111 -1.86 -5.50 -7.13
N LEU A 112 -0.78 -5.44 -7.91
CA LEU A 112 0.22 -6.51 -7.95
C LEU A 112 0.81 -6.72 -6.56
N LEU A 113 1.34 -5.68 -5.93
CA LEU A 113 2.03 -5.81 -4.64
C LEU A 113 1.96 -4.50 -3.84
N GLY A 114 1.48 -4.60 -2.60
CA GLY A 114 1.52 -3.50 -1.61
C GLY A 114 2.87 -3.44 -0.91
N TRP A 115 2.90 -3.59 0.42
CA TRP A 115 4.16 -3.61 1.18
C TRP A 115 4.81 -5.00 1.19
N ASP A 116 5.81 -5.21 0.33
CA ASP A 116 6.53 -6.48 0.16
C ASP A 116 6.96 -7.13 1.49
N ASN A 117 7.67 -6.39 2.36
CA ASN A 117 8.13 -6.94 3.63
C ASN A 117 6.97 -7.27 4.58
N HIS A 118 5.93 -6.44 4.61
CA HIS A 118 4.78 -6.66 5.47
C HIS A 118 3.98 -7.89 5.01
N GLN A 119 3.72 -8.03 3.70
CA GLN A 119 3.08 -9.22 3.16
C GLN A 119 3.92 -10.49 3.44
N GLY A 120 5.25 -10.38 3.37
CA GLY A 120 6.17 -11.45 3.75
C GLY A 120 6.01 -11.90 5.21
N GLN A 121 5.88 -10.96 6.16
CA GLN A 121 5.66 -11.28 7.57
C GLN A 121 4.37 -12.07 7.81
N TRP A 122 3.28 -11.70 7.12
CA TRP A 122 1.98 -12.37 7.28
C TRP A 122 1.87 -13.71 6.55
N ARG A 123 2.52 -13.84 5.39
CA ARG A 123 2.47 -15.06 4.56
C ARG A 123 3.57 -16.07 4.91
N GLY A 124 4.61 -15.64 5.62
CA GLY A 124 5.74 -16.46 6.00
C GLY A 124 6.36 -17.19 4.80
N ASN A 125 6.58 -18.50 4.94
CA ASN A 125 7.24 -19.31 3.92
C ASN A 125 6.49 -19.44 2.59
N THR A 126 5.20 -19.05 2.53
CA THR A 126 4.41 -19.06 1.28
C THR A 126 4.60 -17.78 0.47
N PHE A 127 5.24 -16.75 1.03
CA PHE A 127 5.41 -15.47 0.36
C PHE A 127 6.14 -15.56 -0.98
N PRO A 128 7.28 -16.29 -1.12
CA PRO A 128 7.97 -16.36 -2.40
C PRO A 128 7.06 -16.86 -3.53
N GLN A 129 6.26 -17.90 -3.29
CA GLN A 129 5.31 -18.44 -4.27
C GLN A 129 4.19 -17.45 -4.58
N ALA A 130 3.71 -16.72 -3.57
CA ALA A 130 2.69 -15.70 -3.74
C ALA A 130 3.22 -14.38 -4.32
N ASN A 131 4.54 -14.18 -4.40
CA ASN A 131 5.18 -12.95 -4.87
C ASN A 131 5.92 -13.12 -6.21
N THR A 132 6.11 -14.35 -6.70
CA THR A 132 6.73 -14.59 -8.01
C THR A 132 5.74 -15.07 -9.07
N LEU A 133 6.11 -14.84 -10.33
CA LEU A 133 5.47 -15.42 -11.50
C LEU A 133 6.54 -16.08 -12.38
N THR A 134 6.27 -17.30 -12.84
CA THR A 134 7.10 -18.01 -13.82
C THR A 134 6.46 -17.89 -15.19
N TYR A 135 7.21 -17.44 -16.20
CA TYR A 135 6.74 -17.28 -17.57
C TYR A 135 7.86 -17.59 -18.58
N VAL A 136 7.51 -17.70 -19.85
CA VAL A 136 8.47 -17.89 -20.95
C VAL A 136 8.55 -16.61 -21.76
N ALA A 137 9.76 -16.12 -22.00
CA ALA A 137 10.02 -15.02 -22.92
C ALA A 137 11.20 -15.38 -23.80
N ASN A 138 11.09 -15.19 -25.11
CA ASN A 138 12.13 -15.52 -26.09
C ASN A 138 12.64 -16.97 -25.99
N GLY A 139 11.76 -17.93 -25.65
CA GLY A 139 12.10 -19.34 -25.49
C GLY A 139 12.78 -19.71 -24.16
N GLU A 140 13.00 -18.75 -23.27
CA GLU A 140 13.65 -18.97 -21.98
C GLU A 140 12.65 -18.83 -20.82
N MET A 141 12.76 -19.75 -19.85
CA MET A 141 12.00 -19.65 -18.60
C MET A 141 12.56 -18.51 -17.74
N ARG A 142 11.68 -17.63 -17.29
CA ARG A 142 11.97 -16.51 -16.40
C ARG A 142 11.13 -16.61 -15.14
N ILE A 143 11.73 -16.22 -14.03
CA ILE A 143 11.05 -16.06 -12.73
C ILE A 143 11.24 -14.59 -12.35
N GLU A 144 10.15 -13.89 -12.09
CA GLU A 144 10.19 -12.49 -11.65
C GLU A 144 9.36 -12.31 -10.38
N THR A 145 9.79 -11.39 -9.52
CA THR A 145 8.95 -10.90 -8.42
C THR A 145 7.97 -9.85 -8.93
N ARG A 146 6.85 -9.66 -8.24
CA ARG A 146 5.89 -8.60 -8.57
C ARG A 146 6.51 -7.20 -8.45
N ALA A 147 7.44 -7.01 -7.52
CA ALA A 147 8.22 -5.76 -7.40
C ALA A 147 9.11 -5.53 -8.64
N GLN A 148 9.75 -6.58 -9.17
CA GLN A 148 10.52 -6.49 -10.42
C GLN A 148 9.62 -6.16 -11.61
N ALA A 149 8.45 -6.78 -11.71
CA ALA A 149 7.47 -6.47 -12.75
C ALA A 149 7.04 -4.99 -12.72
N ILE A 150 6.71 -4.46 -11.53
CA ILE A 150 6.40 -3.03 -11.34
C ILE A 150 7.59 -2.14 -11.73
N ALA A 151 8.81 -2.52 -11.35
CA ALA A 151 10.00 -1.78 -11.73
C ALA A 151 10.20 -1.76 -13.26
N THR A 152 9.98 -2.87 -13.96
CA THR A 152 10.02 -2.91 -15.44
C THR A 152 8.93 -2.03 -16.04
N LEU A 153 7.69 -2.13 -15.53
CA LEU A 153 6.55 -1.33 -15.99
C LEU A 153 6.85 0.17 -15.94
N TYR A 154 7.40 0.66 -14.82
CA TYR A 154 7.62 2.10 -14.64
C TYR A 154 8.98 2.59 -15.15
N ASN A 155 10.05 1.80 -15.07
CA ASN A 155 11.40 2.25 -15.46
C ASN A 155 11.75 2.01 -16.94
N SER A 156 11.19 1.00 -17.60
CA SER A 156 11.54 0.75 -19.01
C SER A 156 11.02 1.88 -19.90
N ALA A 157 11.87 2.40 -20.77
CA ALA A 157 11.49 3.35 -21.80
C ALA A 157 10.90 2.66 -23.03
N ASP A 158 11.11 1.34 -23.19
CA ASP A 158 10.50 0.55 -24.26
C ASP A 158 9.05 0.21 -23.87
N PRO A 159 8.05 0.69 -24.63
CA PRO A 159 6.66 0.34 -24.35
C PRO A 159 6.36 -1.16 -24.46
N SER A 160 7.14 -1.92 -25.22
CA SER A 160 6.95 -3.36 -25.40
C SER A 160 7.23 -4.13 -24.10
N ASP A 161 8.23 -3.70 -23.33
CA ASP A 161 8.52 -4.26 -22.01
C ASP A 161 7.35 -4.05 -21.05
N ALA A 162 6.82 -2.82 -21.02
CA ALA A 162 5.66 -2.47 -20.20
C ALA A 162 4.40 -3.22 -20.65
N LEU A 163 4.17 -3.38 -21.96
CA LEU A 163 3.08 -4.18 -22.49
C LEU A 163 3.16 -5.63 -22.01
N GLY A 164 4.36 -6.23 -22.06
CA GLY A 164 4.56 -7.58 -21.56
C GLY A 164 4.20 -7.73 -20.09
N VAL A 165 4.50 -6.74 -19.25
CA VAL A 165 4.06 -6.73 -17.83
C VAL A 165 2.55 -6.57 -17.71
N ILE A 166 1.97 -5.62 -18.46
CA ILE A 166 0.53 -5.35 -18.46
C ILE A 166 -0.27 -6.62 -18.77
N GLU A 167 0.13 -7.36 -19.81
CA GLU A 167 -0.55 -8.58 -20.23
C GLU A 167 -0.34 -9.72 -19.24
N ARG A 168 0.89 -9.94 -18.75
CA ARG A 168 1.18 -11.02 -17.79
C ARG A 168 0.40 -10.90 -16.49
N TYR A 169 0.20 -9.68 -15.99
CA TYR A 169 -0.48 -9.45 -14.71
C TYR A 169 -1.93 -8.99 -14.85
N GLY A 170 -2.46 -8.90 -16.08
CA GLY A 170 -3.82 -8.43 -16.33
C GLY A 170 -4.06 -7.00 -15.84
N ILE A 171 -3.05 -6.13 -15.91
CA ILE A 171 -3.19 -4.73 -15.49
C ILE A 171 -4.22 -4.04 -16.38
N THR A 172 -5.19 -3.38 -15.75
CA THR A 172 -6.25 -2.61 -16.42
C THR A 172 -6.02 -1.10 -16.32
N TYR A 173 -5.43 -0.65 -15.20
CA TYR A 173 -5.14 0.76 -14.95
C TYR A 173 -3.72 0.95 -14.43
N ILE A 174 -3.08 2.04 -14.84
CA ILE A 174 -1.72 2.40 -14.44
C ILE A 174 -1.79 3.77 -13.77
N PHE A 175 -1.45 3.81 -12.48
CA PHE A 175 -1.46 5.03 -11.69
C PHE A 175 -0.09 5.70 -11.73
N VAL A 176 -0.01 6.99 -12.05
CA VAL A 176 1.24 7.77 -12.04
C VAL A 176 1.04 9.04 -11.21
N GLY A 177 1.37 8.95 -9.92
CA GLY A 177 1.31 10.06 -8.97
C GLY A 177 2.68 10.46 -8.43
N LEU A 178 2.68 11.05 -7.23
CA LEU A 178 3.90 11.55 -6.60
C LEU A 178 4.86 10.42 -6.21
N THR A 179 4.35 9.29 -5.69
CA THR A 179 5.17 8.13 -5.32
C THR A 179 5.86 7.55 -6.56
N GLU A 180 5.11 7.37 -7.64
CA GLU A 180 5.62 6.78 -8.87
C GLU A 180 6.69 7.67 -9.51
N ARG A 181 6.45 8.99 -9.57
CA ARG A 181 7.43 9.97 -10.08
C ARG A 181 8.68 10.12 -9.22
N ARG A 182 8.58 9.82 -7.92
CA ARG A 182 9.72 9.85 -7.00
C ARG A 182 10.60 8.61 -7.15
N ASP A 183 9.99 7.45 -7.36
CA ASP A 183 10.67 6.16 -7.24
C ASP A 183 11.16 5.59 -8.58
N PHE A 184 10.59 6.04 -9.70
CA PHE A 184 10.89 5.51 -11.04
C PHE A 184 11.42 6.57 -12.00
N SER A 185 12.10 6.12 -13.05
CA SER A 185 12.78 6.99 -14.02
C SER A 185 11.80 7.88 -14.79
N ALA A 186 12.18 9.14 -15.02
CA ALA A 186 11.36 10.07 -15.80
C ALA A 186 11.21 9.58 -17.25
N GLU A 187 12.27 9.00 -17.82
CA GLU A 187 12.30 8.43 -19.16
C GLU A 187 11.33 7.26 -19.31
N GLY A 188 11.26 6.39 -18.29
CA GLY A 188 10.31 5.29 -18.26
C GLY A 188 8.88 5.79 -18.14
N LEU A 189 8.61 6.77 -17.29
CA LEU A 189 7.26 7.32 -17.11
C LEU A 189 6.75 8.09 -18.34
N ALA A 190 7.64 8.76 -19.09
CA ALA A 190 7.29 9.57 -20.25
C ALA A 190 6.53 8.78 -21.34
N LYS A 191 6.71 7.45 -21.43
CA LYS A 191 5.97 6.62 -22.39
C LYS A 191 4.46 6.63 -22.17
N PHE A 192 4.01 6.84 -20.93
CA PHE A 192 2.58 6.89 -20.60
C PHE A 192 1.95 8.24 -20.97
N ASP A 193 2.75 9.31 -21.00
CA ASP A 193 2.27 10.66 -21.36
C ASP A 193 1.86 10.77 -22.84
N LEU A 194 2.13 9.74 -23.64
CA LEU A 194 1.63 9.57 -25.01
C LEU A 194 0.15 9.17 -25.07
N LEU A 195 -0.46 8.83 -23.94
CA LEU A 195 -1.84 8.39 -23.84
C LEU A 195 -2.70 9.50 -23.21
N PRO A 196 -3.98 9.63 -23.64
CA PRO A 196 -4.93 10.45 -22.90
C PRO A 196 -5.20 9.79 -21.52
N PRO A 197 -5.03 10.50 -20.40
CA PRO A 197 -5.35 9.95 -19.09
C PRO A 197 -6.87 9.82 -18.92
N VAL A 198 -7.31 8.75 -18.25
CA VAL A 198 -8.73 8.54 -17.89
C VAL A 198 -9.13 9.32 -16.64
N CYS A 199 -8.14 9.68 -15.81
CA CYS A 199 -8.28 10.60 -14.69
C CYS A 199 -7.04 11.50 -14.63
N GLU A 200 -7.22 12.81 -14.49
CA GLU A 200 -6.13 13.79 -14.40
C GLU A 200 -6.46 14.87 -13.36
N TYR A 201 -5.59 15.00 -12.37
CA TYR A 201 -5.67 16.03 -11.33
C TYR A 201 -4.25 16.47 -10.98
N GLY A 202 -3.91 17.72 -11.27
CA GLY A 202 -2.55 18.24 -11.08
C GLY A 202 -1.51 17.41 -11.86
N ASN A 203 -0.54 16.83 -11.15
CA ASN A 203 0.49 15.95 -11.72
C ASN A 203 0.17 14.45 -11.61
N VAL A 204 -1.03 14.11 -11.14
CA VAL A 204 -1.49 12.73 -10.98
C VAL A 204 -2.31 12.33 -12.20
N ARG A 205 -1.88 11.25 -12.84
CA ARG A 205 -2.50 10.71 -14.06
C ARG A 205 -2.81 9.24 -13.87
N VAL A 206 -3.94 8.81 -14.40
CA VAL A 206 -4.30 7.39 -14.49
C VAL A 206 -4.51 7.05 -15.95
N TYR A 207 -3.89 5.97 -16.41
CA TYR A 207 -3.96 5.52 -17.79
C TYR A 207 -4.68 4.17 -17.87
N SER A 208 -5.43 3.95 -18.94
CA SER A 208 -6.02 2.65 -19.27
C SER A 208 -5.02 1.78 -20.02
N ALA A 209 -4.91 0.51 -19.62
CA ALA A 209 -4.11 -0.48 -20.32
C ALA A 209 -4.58 -0.73 -21.76
N ASP A 210 -5.88 -0.60 -22.04
CA ASP A 210 -6.40 -0.78 -23.39
C ASP A 210 -5.98 0.35 -24.33
N SER A 211 -5.90 1.58 -23.81
CA SER A 211 -5.32 2.71 -24.56
C SER A 211 -3.84 2.47 -24.86
N PHE A 212 -3.10 1.89 -23.90
CA PHE A 212 -1.69 1.51 -24.09
C PHE A 212 -1.51 0.45 -25.19
N LYS A 213 -2.32 -0.61 -25.17
CA LYS A 213 -2.34 -1.64 -26.22
C LYS A 213 -2.68 -1.07 -27.60
N ALA A 214 -3.71 -0.24 -27.67
CA ALA A 214 -4.15 0.38 -28.92
C ALA A 214 -3.06 1.29 -29.52
N LEU A 215 -2.36 2.06 -28.68
CA LEU A 215 -1.25 2.91 -29.13
C LEU A 215 -0.14 2.08 -29.79
N LEU A 216 0.21 0.93 -29.21
CA LEU A 216 1.28 0.08 -29.76
C LEU A 216 0.86 -0.66 -31.02
N ALA A 217 -0.39 -1.12 -31.10
CA ALA A 217 -0.93 -1.72 -32.32
C ALA A 217 -0.97 -0.75 -33.51
N ALA A 218 -1.08 0.56 -33.25
CA ALA A 218 -1.14 1.60 -34.28
C ALA A 218 0.24 2.08 -34.77
N ARG A 219 1.35 1.68 -34.13
CA ARG A 219 2.70 2.07 -34.58
C ARG A 219 3.09 1.25 -35.81
N PRO A 220 3.45 1.87 -36.94
CA PRO A 220 4.01 1.13 -38.06
C PRO A 220 5.38 0.54 -37.65
N ASN A 221 5.63 -0.71 -38.06
CA ASN A 221 6.91 -1.41 -37.89
C ASN A 221 8.08 -0.67 -38.52
#